data_AF-A0A1G6Z9T9-F1
#
_entry.id   AF-A0A1G6Z9T9-F1
#
_cell.length_a   1.000
_cell.length_b   1.000
_cell.length_c   1.000
_cell.angle_alpha   90.00
_cell.angle_beta   90.00
_cell.angle_gamma   90.00
#
_symmetry.space_group_name_H-M   'P 1'
#
loop_
_entity.id
_entity.type
_entity.pdbx_description
1 polymer ?
#
loop_
_entity_poly.entity_id
_entity_poly.type
_entity_poly.pdbx_seq_one_letter_code
_entity_poly.pdbx_strand_id
1 'polypeptide(L)'
;MNDSTKLEDLKIALLQKTKPATIDRNFCNLLSIAIFKAQNDYLSTTTFMRLFGLLPMDMRSLNPRVIDMLYRYAGSAEPGLLRVG
;
A
#
# COMPACT_ATOMS: atom_id res chain seq x y z
N MET A 1 4.76 -9.30 -17.34
CA MET A 1 5.38 -8.44 -16.31
C MET A 1 4.58 -8.71 -15.04
N ASN A 2 5.16 -9.48 -14.11
CA ASN A 2 4.42 -10.24 -13.11
C ASN A 2 3.86 -9.34 -12.00
N ASP A 3 2.61 -9.58 -11.56
CA ASP A 3 1.93 -8.86 -10.47
C ASP A 3 2.76 -8.76 -9.17
N SER A 4 3.65 -9.73 -8.94
CA SER A 4 4.58 -9.75 -7.81
C SER A 4 5.55 -8.55 -7.80
N THR A 5 6.06 -8.14 -8.97
CA THR A 5 6.99 -7.01 -9.09
C THR A 5 6.29 -5.70 -8.72
N LYS A 6 5.05 -5.49 -9.20
CA LYS A 6 4.26 -4.31 -8.88
C LYS A 6 3.97 -4.18 -7.38
N LEU A 7 3.66 -5.31 -6.73
CA LEU A 7 3.39 -5.31 -5.30
C LEU A 7 4.62 -4.97 -4.47
N GLU A 8 5.80 -5.45 -4.85
CA GLU A 8 7.05 -5.07 -4.19
C GLU A 8 7.39 -3.59 -4.39
N ASP A 9 7.24 -3.07 -5.62
CA ASP A 9 7.43 -1.64 -5.91
C ASP A 9 6.51 -0.77 -5.02
N LEU A 10 5.26 -1.17 -4.86
CA LEU A 10 4.31 -0.47 -4.00
C LEU A 10 4.74 -0.47 -2.53
N LYS A 11 5.19 -1.62 -2.00
CA LYS A 11 5.71 -1.70 -0.63
C LYS A 11 6.89 -0.76 -0.44
N ILE A 12 7.83 -0.77 -1.37
CA ILE A 12 9.01 0.12 -1.33
C ILE A 12 8.57 1.58 -1.34
N ALA A 13 7.65 1.97 -2.23
CA ALA A 13 7.16 3.35 -2.32
C ALA A 13 6.48 3.82 -1.02
N LEU A 14 5.67 2.95 -0.39
CA LEU A 14 5.05 3.24 0.91
C LEU A 14 6.12 3.43 2.00
N LEU A 15 7.11 2.53 2.07
CA LEU A 15 8.19 2.60 3.04
C LEU A 15 9.06 3.85 2.86
N GLN A 16 9.34 4.26 1.63
CA GLN A 16 10.09 5.48 1.33
C GLN A 16 9.34 6.75 1.75
N LYS A 17 8.01 6.75 1.60
CA LYS A 17 7.18 7.88 2.01
C LYS A 17 7.07 8.01 3.53
N THR A 18 6.84 6.90 4.23
CA THR A 18 6.60 6.93 5.69
C THR A 18 7.85 6.76 6.54
N LYS A 19 8.93 6.24 5.97
CA LYS A 19 10.24 5.99 6.62
C LYS A 19 10.10 5.36 8.02
N PRO A 20 9.39 4.22 8.14
CA PRO A 20 9.16 3.62 9.45
C PRO A 20 10.46 3.03 10.00
N ALA A 21 10.63 3.10 11.32
CA ALA A 21 11.75 2.43 12.00
C ALA A 21 11.58 0.89 12.00
N THR A 22 10.34 0.42 12.11
CA THR A 22 9.96 -1.00 12.15
C THR A 22 8.66 -1.22 11.39
N ILE A 23 8.54 -2.39 10.75
CA ILE A 23 7.30 -2.84 10.11
C ILE A 23 6.56 -3.72 11.11
N ASP A 24 5.64 -3.14 11.87
CA ASP A 24 4.85 -3.82 12.89
C ASP A 24 3.36 -3.43 12.82
N ARG A 25 2.56 -3.95 13.76
CA ARG A 25 1.12 -3.63 13.84
C ARG A 25 0.87 -2.14 14.06
N ASN A 26 1.71 -1.47 14.84
CA ASN A 26 1.57 -0.05 15.13
C ASN A 26 1.86 0.78 13.87
N PHE A 27 2.91 0.45 13.12
CA PHE A 27 3.17 1.03 11.81
C PHE A 27 1.98 0.86 10.86
N CYS A 28 1.44 -0.36 10.74
CA CYS A 28 0.27 -0.63 9.90
C CYS A 28 -0.95 0.20 10.31
N ASN A 29 -1.14 0.44 11.61
CA ASN A 29 -2.22 1.26 12.13
C ASN A 29 -2.01 2.75 11.81
N LEU A 30 -0.79 3.26 11.99
CA LEU A 30 -0.44 4.64 11.65
C LEU A 30 -0.58 4.90 10.16
N LEU A 31 -0.18 3.94 9.31
CA LEU A 31 -0.34 4.03 7.86
C LEU A 31 -1.81 4.06 7.46
N SER A 32 -2.66 3.23 8.07
CA SER A 32 -4.12 3.27 7.89
C SER A 32 -4.70 4.66 8.20
N ILE A 33 -4.36 5.22 9.35
CA ILE A 33 -4.81 6.57 9.76
C ILE A 33 -4.30 7.64 8.79
N ALA A 34 -3.04 7.53 8.36
CA ALA A 34 -2.43 8.52 7.47
C ALA A 34 -3.09 8.53 6.08
N ILE A 35 -3.45 7.35 5.55
CA ILE A 35 -4.20 7.23 4.30
C ILE A 35 -5.61 7.79 4.45
N PHE A 36 -6.30 7.45 5.54
CA PHE A 36 -7.63 7.99 5.83
C PHE A 36 -7.63 9.51 5.89
N LYS A 37 -6.65 10.12 6.58
CA LYS A 37 -6.52 11.58 6.64
C LYS A 37 -6.20 12.22 5.28
N ALA A 38 -5.48 11.53 4.40
CA ALA A 38 -5.04 12.10 3.13
C ALA A 38 -6.09 11.95 2.01
N GLN A 39 -6.86 10.86 2.02
CA GLN A 39 -7.75 10.51 0.90
C GLN A 39 -9.23 10.36 1.30
N ASN A 40 -9.55 10.44 2.60
CA ASN A 40 -10.86 10.13 3.15
C ASN A 40 -11.35 8.69 2.88
N ASP A 41 -10.41 7.79 2.57
CA ASP A 41 -10.64 6.37 2.33
C ASP A 41 -9.99 5.54 3.45
N TYR A 42 -10.73 4.54 3.95
CA TYR A 42 -10.25 3.70 5.04
C TYR A 42 -9.80 2.32 4.55
N LEU A 43 -8.57 1.96 4.91
CA LEU A 43 -8.09 0.58 4.86
C LEU A 43 -7.81 0.07 6.26
N SER A 44 -8.23 -1.17 6.53
CA SER A 44 -7.97 -1.78 7.83
C SER A 44 -6.47 -2.01 8.07
N THR A 45 -6.04 -1.87 9.32
CA THR A 45 -4.70 -2.27 9.79
C THR A 45 -4.35 -3.69 9.38
N THR A 46 -5.32 -4.61 9.42
CA THR A 46 -5.16 -6.01 8.98
C THR A 46 -4.78 -6.13 7.51
N THR A 47 -5.33 -5.27 6.65
CA THR A 47 -4.99 -5.21 5.22
C THR A 47 -3.50 -4.89 5.03
N PHE A 48 -2.98 -3.92 5.79
CA PHE A 48 -1.55 -3.59 5.76
C PHE A 48 -0.68 -4.68 6.37
N MET A 49 -1.12 -5.30 7.47
CA MET A 49 -0.39 -6.41 8.07
C MET A 49 -0.22 -7.57 7.07
N ARG A 50 -1.26 -7.87 6.27
CA ARG A 50 -1.16 -8.85 5.17
C ARG A 50 -0.23 -8.38 4.06
N LEU A 51 -0.36 -7.11 3.63
CA LEU A 51 0.50 -6.51 2.61
C LEU A 51 1.98 -6.62 2.98
N PHE A 52 2.33 -6.31 4.24
CA PHE A 52 3.70 -6.35 4.74
C PHE A 52 4.15 -7.73 5.25
N GLY A 53 3.34 -8.78 5.08
CA GLY A 53 3.71 -10.15 5.45
C GLY A 53 3.71 -10.44 6.96
N LEU A 54 3.11 -9.57 7.77
CA LEU A 54 2.88 -9.80 9.20
C LEU A 54 1.74 -10.80 9.47
N LEU A 55 0.89 -11.04 8.46
CA LEU A 55 -0.14 -12.06 8.47
C LEU A 55 -0.10 -12.84 7.17
N PRO A 56 -0.51 -14.13 7.17
CA PRO A 56 -0.67 -14.91 5.95
C PRO A 56 -1.65 -14.20 5.02
N MET A 57 -1.23 -14.06 3.76
CA MET A 57 -2.00 -13.40 2.72
C MET A 57 -2.35 -14.41 1.64
N ASP A 58 -3.64 -14.52 1.32
CA ASP A 58 -4.08 -15.20 0.10
C ASP A 58 -3.68 -14.32 -1.09
N MET A 59 -2.74 -14.76 -1.93
CA MET A 59 -2.22 -13.95 -3.05
C MET A 59 -3.31 -13.52 -4.06
N ARG A 60 -4.49 -14.16 -4.05
CA ARG A 60 -5.65 -13.78 -4.87
C ARG A 60 -6.51 -12.64 -4.30
N SER A 61 -6.16 -12.07 -3.13
CA SER A 61 -7.13 -11.33 -2.30
C SER A 61 -6.94 -9.81 -2.18
N LEU A 62 -5.85 -9.22 -2.69
CA LEU A 62 -5.71 -7.76 -2.69
C LEU A 62 -6.55 -7.15 -3.81
N ASN A 63 -7.66 -6.52 -3.43
CA ASN A 63 -8.58 -5.87 -4.37
C ASN A 63 -7.82 -4.81 -5.20
N PRO A 64 -7.95 -4.78 -6.53
CA PRO A 64 -7.29 -3.79 -7.39
C PRO A 64 -7.53 -2.33 -6.97
N ARG A 65 -8.73 -2.01 -6.44
CA ARG A 65 -9.04 -0.67 -5.91
C ARG A 65 -8.15 -0.28 -4.72
N VAL A 66 -7.79 -1.27 -3.90
CA VAL A 66 -6.87 -1.08 -2.77
C VAL A 66 -5.48 -0.77 -3.28
N ILE A 67 -5.02 -1.48 -4.31
CA ILE A 67 -3.70 -1.26 -4.93
C ILE A 67 -3.62 0.16 -5.52
N ASP A 68 -4.60 0.55 -6.32
CA ASP A 68 -4.70 1.88 -6.93
C ASP A 68 -4.66 3.00 -5.86
N MET A 69 -5.46 2.85 -4.79
CA MET A 69 -5.52 3.82 -3.69
C MET A 69 -4.16 3.92 -2.94
N LEU A 70 -3.44 2.82 -2.80
CA LEU A 70 -2.10 2.80 -2.19
C LEU A 70 -1.06 3.47 -3.10
N TYR A 71 -1.12 3.28 -4.42
CA TYR A 71 -0.25 3.99 -5.37
C TYR A 71 -0.50 5.50 -5.33
N ARG A 72 -1.78 5.92 -5.33
CA ARG A 72 -2.18 7.32 -5.14
C ARG A 72 -1.62 7.90 -3.84
N TYR A 73 -1.66 7.14 -2.74
CA TYR A 73 -1.09 7.58 -1.47
C TYR A 73 0.42 7.74 -1.54
N ALA A 74 1.10 6.74 -2.12
CA ALA A 74 2.55 6.73 -2.26
C ALA A 74 3.06 7.88 -3.14
N GLY A 75 2.20 8.49 -3.96
CA GLY A 75 2.59 9.51 -4.94
C GLY A 75 3.35 8.90 -6.12
N SER A 76 3.25 7.59 -6.31
CA SER A 76 3.83 6.86 -7.43
C SER A 76 2.75 6.70 -8.50
N ALA A 77 3.09 6.98 -9.76
CA ALA A 77 2.19 6.65 -10.86
C ALA A 77 1.97 5.13 -10.86
N GLU A 78 0.72 4.68 -10.88
CA GLU A 78 0.46 3.26 -11.13
C GLU A 78 1.19 2.85 -12.43
N PRO A 79 1.89 1.70 -12.45
CA PRO A 79 2.46 1.16 -13.68
C PRO A 79 1.31 0.72 -14.60
N GLY A 80 0.79 1.70 -15.36
CA GLY A 80 -0.39 1.61 -16.21
C GLY A 80 -1.05 2.96 -16.54
N LEU A 81 -0.89 3.99 -15.70
CA LEU A 81 -1.46 5.32 -15.95
C LEU A 81 -0.34 6.28 -16.42
N LEU A 82 -0.06 6.26 -17.72
CA LEU A 82 0.65 7.36 -18.37
C LEU A 82 -0.13 8.65 -18.08
N ARG A 83 0.45 9.54 -17.28
CA ARG A 83 0.03 10.94 -17.22
C ARG A 83 0.29 11.55 -18.59
N VAL A 84 -0.75 11.62 -19.42
CA VAL A 84 -0.87 12.65 -20.45
C VAL A 84 -1.36 13.89 -19.73
N GLY A 85 -0.48 14.88 -19.58
CA GLY A 85 -0.75 16.19 -19.00
C GLY A 85 0.39 17.11 -19.36
#